data_AF-A0A7R9KZ16-F1
#
_entry.id   AF-A0A7R9KZ16-F1
#
_cell.length_a   1.000
_cell.length_b   1.000
_cell.length_c   1.000
_cell.angle_alpha   90.00
_cell.angle_beta   90.00
_cell.angle_gamma   90.00
#
_symmetry.space_group_name_H-M   'P 1'
#
loop_
_entity.id
_entity.type
_entity.pdbx_description
1 polymer ?
#
loop_
_entity_poly.entity_id
_entity_poly.type
_entity_poly.pdbx_seq_one_letter_code
_entity_poly.pdbx_strand_id
1 'polypeptide(L)'
;MLIENVVKSEMLGKIRIKEKVTQYVYDGQDLITDDQKKRFNENDDTTTDESNGTIDRGQINDDDQLLMNGTSIDDKLQLDQKLEIYWVNVITFALLHVAALYAIYVGVTQAKLLTLPYMYLVGQLTSFGFSCGAHRLWTHRSYKAKAPLQYILAFLFMMSFQHNLYKWCRNHRVHHRYSDTDADPHNIRRGLFFAHIGWLMCQSHPRVLEARTKVYLDDLDWDPVVQFERRYHMTLGPIVWGVLPVLIPYYVWGESLWAAWFTCVIYRYVVTLNLAWSINSLAHVYGNKPYDKHIMATESPINHVLMGESYHNYHHTFPW
;
A
#
# COMPACT_ATOMS: atom_id res chain seq x y z
N MET A 1 -35.80 22.59 -19.12
CA MET A 1 -34.51 22.51 -19.85
C MET A 1 -33.36 23.25 -19.17
N LEU A 2 -33.41 24.57 -18.92
CA LEU A 2 -32.25 25.26 -18.30
C LEU A 2 -31.97 24.86 -16.83
N ILE A 3 -33.02 24.65 -16.02
CA ILE A 3 -32.86 24.30 -14.59
C ILE A 3 -32.32 22.87 -14.40
N GLU A 4 -32.74 21.91 -15.23
CA GLU A 4 -32.21 20.53 -15.19
C GLU A 4 -30.73 20.47 -15.53
N ASN A 5 -30.26 21.28 -16.50
CA ASN A 5 -28.86 21.30 -16.89
C ASN A 5 -27.95 21.91 -15.81
N VAL A 6 -28.44 22.90 -15.05
CA VAL A 6 -27.71 23.49 -13.91
C VAL A 6 -27.61 22.50 -12.76
N VAL A 7 -28.69 21.80 -12.42
CA VAL A 7 -28.69 20.78 -11.35
C VAL A 7 -27.78 19.58 -11.72
N LYS A 8 -27.79 19.17 -13.00
CA LYS A 8 -26.90 18.10 -13.50
C LYS A 8 -25.44 18.54 -13.49
N SER A 9 -25.15 19.80 -13.83
CA SER A 9 -23.81 20.41 -13.76
C SER A 9 -23.27 20.51 -12.33
N GLU A 10 -24.09 20.90 -11.36
CA GLU A 10 -23.70 20.95 -9.95
C GLU A 10 -23.52 19.56 -9.34
N MET A 11 -24.38 18.60 -9.68
CA MET A 11 -24.20 17.20 -9.27
C MET A 11 -22.93 16.59 -9.87
N LEU A 12 -22.69 16.80 -11.17
CA LEU A 12 -21.46 16.35 -11.83
C LEU A 12 -20.23 17.03 -11.22
N GLY A 13 -20.31 18.32 -10.86
CA GLY A 13 -19.27 19.04 -10.14
C GLY A 13 -18.97 18.43 -8.76
N LYS A 14 -20.01 18.09 -7.98
CA LYS A 14 -19.89 17.43 -6.67
C LYS A 14 -19.37 15.99 -6.77
N ILE A 15 -19.72 15.26 -7.84
CA ILE A 15 -19.20 13.92 -8.14
C ILE A 15 -17.71 14.01 -8.53
N ARG A 16 -17.32 14.99 -9.36
CA ARG A 16 -15.91 15.22 -9.76
C ARG A 16 -15.02 15.64 -8.58
N ILE A 17 -15.56 16.40 -7.63
CA ILE A 17 -14.87 16.76 -6.39
C ILE A 17 -14.70 15.52 -5.50
N LYS A 18 -15.72 14.66 -5.39
CA LYS A 18 -15.60 13.37 -4.66
C LYS A 18 -14.59 12.42 -5.31
N GLU A 19 -14.55 12.34 -6.64
CA GLU A 19 -13.54 11.54 -7.37
C GLU A 19 -12.12 12.07 -7.10
N LYS A 20 -11.93 13.40 -7.10
CA LYS A 20 -10.64 14.01 -6.74
C LYS A 20 -10.21 13.74 -5.30
N VAL A 21 -11.13 13.77 -4.33
CA VAL A 21 -10.79 13.56 -2.92
C VAL A 21 -10.42 12.09 -2.62
N THR A 22 -11.14 11.12 -3.18
CA THR A 22 -10.82 9.69 -2.99
C THR A 22 -9.56 9.28 -3.72
N GLN A 23 -9.27 9.90 -4.87
CA GLN A 23 -8.04 9.68 -5.63
C GLN A 23 -6.82 10.33 -4.94
N TYR A 24 -7.01 11.44 -4.22
CA TYR A 24 -5.94 12.17 -3.53
C TYR A 24 -5.22 11.37 -2.44
N VAL A 25 -5.94 10.52 -1.70
CA VAL A 25 -5.36 9.78 -0.56
C VAL A 25 -4.26 8.81 -1.02
N TYR A 26 -4.37 8.28 -2.24
CA TYR A 26 -3.45 7.26 -2.77
C TYR A 26 -2.63 7.70 -4.00
N ASP A 27 -3.05 8.71 -4.76
CA ASP A 27 -2.29 9.22 -5.92
C ASP A 27 -1.40 10.41 -5.56
N GLY A 28 -1.65 11.12 -4.44
CA GLY A 28 -0.85 12.29 -4.03
C GLY A 28 0.63 11.97 -3.84
N GLN A 29 0.95 10.76 -3.36
CA GLN A 29 2.32 10.29 -3.14
C GLN A 29 3.13 10.04 -4.42
N ASP A 30 2.47 9.93 -5.58
CA ASP A 30 3.11 9.69 -6.88
C ASP A 30 3.31 10.97 -7.70
N LEU A 31 2.80 12.11 -7.22
CA LEU A 31 2.89 13.37 -7.94
C LEU A 31 4.22 14.07 -7.64
N ILE A 32 5.07 14.16 -8.65
CA ILE A 32 6.21 15.09 -8.67
C ILE A 32 5.62 16.50 -8.78
N THR A 33 5.86 17.35 -7.78
CA THR A 33 5.41 18.75 -7.83
C THR A 33 6.15 19.51 -8.93
N ASP A 34 5.56 20.57 -9.48
CA ASP A 34 6.22 21.37 -10.54
C ASP A 34 7.54 22.00 -10.04
N ASP A 35 7.67 22.23 -8.74
CA ASP A 35 8.93 22.65 -8.10
C ASP A 35 9.98 21.54 -8.15
N GLN A 36 9.60 20.28 -7.92
CA GLN A 36 10.49 19.14 -8.06
C GLN A 36 10.91 18.90 -9.51
N LYS A 37 10.00 19.02 -10.48
CA LYS A 37 10.35 18.91 -11.92
C LYS A 37 11.39 19.94 -12.36
N LYS A 38 11.29 21.18 -11.87
CA LYS A 38 12.27 22.23 -12.17
C LYS A 38 13.65 21.91 -11.59
N ARG A 39 13.70 21.42 -10.35
CA ARG A 39 14.96 21.06 -9.67
C ARG A 39 15.64 19.82 -10.26
N PHE A 40 14.86 18.85 -10.76
CA PHE A 40 15.42 17.71 -11.51
C PHE A 40 16.04 18.17 -12.83
N ASN A 41 15.37 19.06 -13.57
CA ASN A 41 15.88 19.56 -14.85
C ASN A 41 17.10 20.50 -14.71
N GLU A 42 17.25 21.21 -13.58
CA GLU A 42 18.44 22.06 -13.33
C GLU A 42 19.71 21.24 -13.02
N ASN A 43 19.56 19.99 -12.55
CA ASN A 43 20.68 19.11 -12.19
C ASN A 43 21.10 18.15 -13.32
N ASP A 44 20.30 18.01 -14.38
CA ASP A 44 20.59 17.13 -15.53
C ASP A 44 21.54 17.78 -16.56
N ASP A 45 21.81 19.09 -16.45
CA ASP A 45 22.70 19.83 -17.36
C ASP A 45 24.20 19.58 -17.10
N THR A 46 24.57 18.71 -16.15
CA THR A 46 25.97 18.39 -15.83
C THR A 46 26.25 16.90 -15.72
N THR A 47 25.95 16.09 -16.75
CA THR A 47 26.75 14.91 -17.14
C THR A 47 26.13 14.20 -18.34
N THR A 48 26.65 14.48 -19.54
CA THR A 48 26.52 13.56 -20.68
C THR A 48 27.87 12.90 -20.91
N ASP A 49 28.00 11.61 -20.60
CA ASP A 49 29.03 10.79 -21.21
C ASP A 49 28.40 9.46 -21.65
N GLU A 50 28.33 9.28 -22.96
CA GLU A 50 27.80 8.09 -23.61
C GLU A 50 28.82 6.96 -23.51
N SER A 51 28.47 5.81 -22.92
CA SER A 51 29.18 4.57 -23.24
C SER A 51 28.25 3.36 -23.28
N ASN A 52 28.29 2.68 -24.43
CA ASN A 52 27.61 1.42 -24.72
C ASN A 52 28.18 0.28 -23.87
N GLY A 53 27.34 -0.46 -23.16
CA GLY A 53 27.74 -1.65 -22.40
C GLY A 53 26.63 -2.68 -22.25
N THR A 54 26.91 -3.89 -22.72
CA THR A 54 26.10 -5.12 -22.64
C THR A 54 25.60 -5.46 -21.24
N ILE A 55 24.31 -5.83 -21.12
CA ILE A 55 23.61 -6.17 -19.88
C ILE A 55 24.06 -7.54 -19.35
N ASP A 56 24.81 -7.55 -18.24
CA ASP A 56 25.03 -8.73 -17.40
C ASP A 56 24.13 -8.67 -16.15
N ARG A 57 23.39 -9.74 -15.87
CA ARG A 57 22.25 -9.78 -14.92
C ARG A 57 22.67 -10.03 -13.46
N GLY A 58 23.83 -9.54 -13.05
CA GLY A 58 24.41 -9.89 -11.73
C GLY A 58 25.11 -8.77 -10.96
N GLN A 59 25.21 -7.55 -11.50
CA GLN A 59 25.85 -6.43 -10.82
C GLN A 59 24.85 -5.30 -10.58
N ILE A 60 24.80 -4.79 -9.35
CA ILE A 60 24.13 -3.54 -8.99
C ILE A 60 24.76 -2.45 -9.88
N ASN A 61 23.99 -1.85 -10.79
CA ASN A 61 24.53 -0.81 -11.68
C ASN A 61 24.89 0.44 -10.85
N ASP A 62 25.68 1.35 -11.44
CA ASP A 62 26.15 2.56 -10.74
C ASP A 62 24.97 3.43 -10.24
N ASP A 63 23.84 3.47 -10.97
CA ASP A 63 22.64 4.19 -10.57
C ASP A 63 21.95 3.60 -9.33
N ASP A 64 21.93 2.28 -9.20
CA ASP A 64 21.42 1.60 -8.02
C ASP A 64 22.34 1.85 -6.82
N GLN A 65 23.66 1.87 -7.03
CA GLN A 65 24.62 2.19 -5.98
C GLN A 65 24.44 3.63 -5.47
N LEU A 66 24.14 4.59 -6.35
CA LEU A 66 23.84 5.97 -5.96
C LEU A 66 22.58 6.07 -5.09
N LEU A 67 21.51 5.37 -5.45
CA LEU A 67 20.27 5.32 -4.66
C LEU A 67 20.49 4.69 -3.27
N MET A 68 21.38 3.70 -3.18
CA MET A 68 21.70 2.96 -1.97
C MET A 68 22.68 3.67 -1.04
N ASN A 69 23.75 4.25 -1.59
CA ASN A 69 24.92 4.65 -0.80
C ASN A 69 24.91 6.12 -0.37
N GLY A 70 24.10 6.99 -0.98
CA GLY A 70 23.86 8.36 -0.49
C GLY A 70 25.11 9.07 0.08
N THR A 71 26.16 9.25 -0.72
CA THR A 71 27.39 9.95 -0.31
C THR A 71 27.87 11.01 -1.30
N SER A 72 26.98 11.70 -2.01
CA SER A 72 27.37 12.94 -2.72
C SER A 72 27.06 14.17 -1.85
N ILE A 73 27.76 15.28 -2.10
CA ILE A 73 27.55 16.55 -1.40
C ILE A 73 26.11 17.08 -1.63
N ASP A 74 25.45 16.68 -2.72
CA ASP A 74 24.02 16.94 -2.99
C ASP A 74 23.08 16.22 -2.02
N ASP A 75 23.51 15.11 -1.40
CA ASP A 75 22.68 14.37 -0.44
C ASP A 75 22.48 15.15 0.86
N LYS A 76 23.45 15.95 1.28
CA LYS A 76 23.28 16.88 2.41
C LYS A 76 22.31 18.01 2.10
N LEU A 77 22.18 18.40 0.84
CA LEU A 77 21.20 19.40 0.37
C LEU A 77 19.80 18.80 0.21
N GLN A 78 19.67 17.51 -0.15
CA GLN A 78 18.39 16.80 -0.19
C GLN A 78 17.86 16.40 1.20
N LEU A 79 18.74 16.18 2.18
CA LEU A 79 18.36 15.88 3.57
C LEU A 79 17.60 17.03 4.26
N ASP A 80 17.70 18.26 3.75
CA ASP A 80 16.99 19.44 4.27
C ASP A 80 15.62 19.67 3.61
N GLN A 81 15.11 18.68 2.85
CA GLN A 81 13.74 18.73 2.36
C GLN A 81 12.76 18.67 3.53
N LYS A 82 12.15 19.81 3.83
CA LYS A 82 11.04 19.93 4.75
C LYS A 82 9.95 18.94 4.35
N LEU A 83 9.66 17.97 5.22
CA LEU A 83 8.65 16.94 5.00
C LEU A 83 7.28 17.61 4.72
N GLU A 84 6.78 17.49 3.49
CA GLU A 84 5.47 18.03 3.13
C GLU A 84 4.37 17.08 3.59
N ILE A 85 3.48 17.58 4.45
CA ILE A 85 2.42 16.80 5.08
C ILE A 85 1.12 16.91 4.27
N TYR A 86 0.55 15.76 3.93
CA TYR A 86 -0.78 15.65 3.35
C TYR A 86 -1.83 15.64 4.45
N TRP A 87 -2.27 16.83 4.88
CA TRP A 87 -3.25 16.99 5.97
C TRP A 87 -4.58 16.27 5.72
N VAL A 88 -5.00 16.11 4.45
CA VAL A 88 -6.17 15.31 4.10
C VAL A 88 -5.99 13.86 4.54
N ASN A 89 -4.81 13.27 4.33
CA ASN A 89 -4.50 11.91 4.74
C ASN A 89 -4.43 11.81 6.26
N VAL A 90 -3.78 12.77 6.93
CA VAL A 90 -3.71 12.84 8.40
C VAL A 90 -5.11 12.84 9.02
N ILE A 91 -5.99 13.74 8.55
CA ILE A 91 -7.36 13.85 9.05
C ILE A 91 -8.15 12.58 8.74
N THR A 92 -8.00 12.02 7.53
CA THR A 92 -8.70 10.80 7.11
C THR A 92 -8.32 9.62 7.99
N PHE A 93 -7.03 9.38 8.21
CA PHE A 93 -6.58 8.30 9.10
C PHE A 93 -6.99 8.55 10.55
N ALA A 94 -6.90 9.78 11.05
CA ALA A 94 -7.35 10.11 12.40
C ALA A 94 -8.85 9.81 12.60
N LEU A 95 -9.70 10.28 11.68
CA LEU A 95 -11.14 10.01 11.71
C LEU A 95 -11.44 8.52 11.57
N LEU A 96 -10.71 7.81 10.72
CA LEU A 96 -10.87 6.38 10.52
C LEU A 96 -10.56 5.59 11.82
N HIS A 97 -9.50 5.94 12.54
CA HIS A 97 -9.15 5.29 13.81
C HIS A 97 -10.14 5.65 14.92
N VAL A 98 -10.62 6.90 14.99
CA VAL A 98 -11.69 7.30 15.92
C VAL A 98 -12.97 6.51 15.62
N ALA A 99 -13.34 6.35 14.34
CA ALA A 99 -14.49 5.55 13.94
C ALA A 99 -14.32 4.07 14.31
N ALA A 100 -13.10 3.53 14.26
CA ALA A 100 -12.83 2.17 14.72
C ALA A 100 -12.97 2.00 16.24
N LEU A 101 -12.60 3.01 17.04
CA LEU A 101 -12.87 2.99 18.48
C LEU A 101 -14.38 2.95 18.77
N TYR A 102 -15.16 3.75 18.04
CA TYR A 102 -16.62 3.68 18.12
C TYR A 102 -17.17 2.34 17.62
N ALA A 103 -16.56 1.76 16.58
CA ALA A 103 -16.95 0.44 16.08
C ALA A 103 -16.76 -0.68 17.10
N ILE A 104 -15.79 -0.58 18.02
CA ILE A 104 -15.66 -1.51 19.14
C ILE A 104 -16.89 -1.45 20.03
N TYR A 105 -17.34 -0.23 20.39
CA TYR A 105 -18.58 -0.05 21.16
C TYR A 105 -19.79 -0.66 20.44
N VAL A 106 -19.94 -0.40 19.14
CA VAL A 106 -21.03 -0.97 18.34
C VAL A 106 -20.94 -2.51 18.28
N GLY A 107 -19.74 -3.05 18.11
CA GLY A 107 -19.49 -4.49 18.07
C GLY A 107 -19.82 -5.21 19.37
N VAL A 108 -19.59 -4.56 20.52
CA VAL A 108 -19.88 -5.14 21.84
C VAL A 108 -21.35 -4.97 22.24
N THR A 109 -21.98 -3.85 21.89
CA THR A 109 -23.32 -3.50 22.42
C THR A 109 -24.47 -3.72 21.46
N GLN A 110 -24.22 -3.73 20.14
CA GLN A 110 -25.27 -3.73 19.11
C GLN A 110 -25.14 -4.87 18.12
N ALA A 111 -23.92 -5.31 17.80
CA ALA A 111 -23.72 -6.37 16.82
C ALA A 111 -24.20 -7.72 17.36
N LYS A 112 -24.87 -8.48 16.50
CA LYS A 112 -25.23 -9.87 16.76
C LYS A 112 -23.98 -10.73 16.85
N LEU A 113 -24.04 -11.77 17.68
CA LEU A 113 -22.90 -12.66 17.92
C LEU A 113 -22.33 -13.29 16.64
N LEU A 114 -23.15 -13.57 15.63
CA LEU A 114 -22.70 -14.12 14.34
C LEU A 114 -21.89 -13.13 13.49
N THR A 115 -22.04 -11.83 13.73
CA THR A 115 -21.35 -10.77 12.97
C THR A 115 -19.86 -10.72 13.29
N LEU A 116 -19.46 -11.04 14.53
CA LEU A 116 -18.06 -11.03 14.96
C LEU A 116 -17.20 -12.12 14.29
N PRO A 117 -17.57 -13.43 14.31
CA PRO A 117 -16.80 -14.46 13.61
C PRO A 117 -16.86 -14.27 12.08
N TYR A 118 -17.97 -13.73 11.55
CA TYR A 118 -18.04 -13.37 10.13
C TYR A 118 -17.04 -12.26 9.77
N MET A 119 -17.00 -11.17 10.54
CA MET A 119 -16.03 -10.08 10.36
C MET A 119 -14.60 -10.61 10.39
N TYR A 120 -14.29 -11.48 11.36
CA TYR A 120 -12.99 -12.14 11.45
C TYR A 120 -12.66 -12.96 10.20
N LEU A 121 -13.59 -13.81 9.74
CA LEU A 121 -13.43 -14.61 8.53
C LEU A 121 -13.14 -13.74 7.30
N VAL A 122 -13.90 -12.66 7.09
CA VAL A 122 -13.70 -11.70 6.00
C VAL A 122 -12.33 -11.05 6.11
N GLY A 123 -11.87 -10.73 7.32
CA GLY A 123 -10.51 -10.25 7.59
C GLY A 123 -9.44 -11.26 7.16
N GLN A 124 -9.58 -12.52 7.54
CA GLN A 124 -8.62 -13.58 7.16
C GLN A 124 -8.57 -13.83 5.65
N LEU A 125 -9.73 -13.80 4.99
CA LEU A 125 -9.81 -13.90 3.53
C LEU A 125 -9.12 -12.71 2.84
N THR A 126 -9.23 -11.52 3.42
CA THR A 126 -8.52 -10.32 2.94
C THR A 126 -7.00 -10.50 3.07
N SER A 127 -6.53 -10.94 4.25
CA SER A 127 -5.11 -11.24 4.50
C SER A 127 -4.57 -12.33 3.58
N PHE A 128 -5.40 -13.31 3.21
CA PHE A 128 -5.03 -14.35 2.25
C PHE A 128 -4.82 -13.80 0.84
N GLY A 129 -5.70 -12.90 0.37
CA GLY A 129 -5.51 -12.21 -0.92
C GLY A 129 -4.25 -11.33 -0.95
N PHE A 130 -3.92 -10.71 0.18
CA PHE A 130 -2.67 -9.96 0.36
C PHE A 130 -1.44 -10.87 0.30
N SER A 131 -1.34 -11.84 1.22
CA SER A 131 -0.17 -12.70 1.38
C SER A 131 0.04 -13.62 0.18
N CYS A 132 -0.97 -14.41 -0.18
CA CYS A 132 -0.83 -15.37 -1.27
C CYS A 132 -0.89 -14.68 -2.63
N GLY A 133 -1.70 -13.63 -2.78
CA GLY A 133 -1.84 -12.87 -4.02
C GLY A 133 -0.76 -11.81 -4.17
N ALA A 134 -1.08 -10.58 -3.75
CA ALA A 134 -0.27 -9.39 -4.04
C ALA A 134 1.21 -9.57 -3.70
N HIS A 135 1.47 -10.18 -2.55
CA HIS A 135 2.83 -10.40 -2.08
C HIS A 135 3.53 -11.56 -2.82
N ARG A 136 3.12 -12.80 -2.59
CA ARG A 136 3.89 -13.97 -3.07
C ARG A 136 3.73 -14.23 -4.57
N LEU A 137 2.52 -14.09 -5.12
CA LEU A 137 2.25 -14.38 -6.53
C LEU A 137 2.74 -13.28 -7.46
N TRP A 138 2.28 -12.05 -7.24
CA TRP A 138 2.53 -10.96 -8.19
C TRP A 138 3.81 -10.18 -7.89
N THR A 139 4.13 -9.92 -6.62
CA THR A 139 5.38 -9.21 -6.32
C THR A 139 6.59 -10.12 -6.50
N HIS A 140 6.63 -11.24 -5.79
CA HIS A 140 7.81 -12.09 -5.69
C HIS A 140 7.86 -13.26 -6.67
N ARG A 141 6.72 -13.59 -7.28
CA ARG A 141 6.62 -14.65 -8.30
C ARG A 141 7.09 -16.01 -7.78
N SER A 142 6.90 -16.27 -6.49
CA SER A 142 7.35 -17.50 -5.82
C SER A 142 6.58 -18.76 -6.24
N TYR A 143 5.47 -18.57 -6.94
CA TYR A 143 4.71 -19.66 -7.55
C TYR A 143 3.93 -19.16 -8.77
N LYS A 144 3.36 -20.12 -9.54
CA LYS A 144 2.47 -19.84 -10.67
C LYS A 144 1.05 -20.29 -10.36
N ALA A 145 0.08 -19.44 -10.70
CA ALA A 145 -1.35 -19.72 -10.55
C ALA A 145 -2.04 -19.74 -11.91
N LYS A 146 -3.04 -20.62 -12.09
CA LYS A 146 -3.94 -20.55 -13.24
C LYS A 146 -4.97 -19.43 -13.03
N ALA A 147 -5.55 -18.94 -14.11
CA ALA A 147 -6.50 -17.83 -14.11
C ALA A 147 -7.59 -17.90 -13.01
N PRO A 148 -8.25 -19.05 -12.73
CA PRO A 148 -9.28 -19.09 -11.67
C PRO A 148 -8.75 -18.65 -10.31
N LEU A 149 -7.56 -19.12 -9.91
CA LEU A 149 -6.96 -18.75 -8.64
C LEU A 149 -6.50 -17.28 -8.66
N GLN A 150 -5.96 -16.80 -9.78
CA GLN A 150 -5.57 -15.39 -9.92
C GLN A 150 -6.76 -14.45 -9.70
N TYR A 151 -7.92 -14.73 -10.32
CA TYR A 151 -9.12 -13.92 -10.12
C TYR A 151 -9.64 -13.98 -8.68
N ILE A 152 -9.60 -15.16 -8.03
CA ILE A 152 -9.96 -15.30 -6.61
C ILE A 152 -9.04 -14.44 -5.74
N LEU A 153 -7.72 -14.54 -5.92
CA LEU A 153 -6.75 -13.78 -5.14
C LEU A 153 -6.87 -12.27 -5.39
N ALA A 154 -7.13 -11.84 -6.62
CA ALA A 154 -7.35 -10.44 -6.95
C ALA A 154 -8.63 -9.90 -6.28
N PHE A 155 -9.72 -10.69 -6.28
CA PHE A 155 -10.95 -10.34 -5.57
C PHE A 155 -10.70 -10.21 -4.06
N LEU A 156 -10.00 -11.18 -3.46
CA LEU A 156 -9.66 -11.16 -2.03
C LEU A 156 -8.73 -10.00 -1.67
N PHE A 157 -7.75 -9.68 -2.52
CA PHE A 157 -6.90 -8.50 -2.35
C PHE A 157 -7.71 -7.20 -2.40
N MET A 158 -8.68 -7.11 -3.30
CA MET A 158 -9.55 -5.94 -3.44
C MET A 158 -10.38 -5.67 -2.17
N MET A 159 -10.66 -6.70 -1.35
CA MET A 159 -11.31 -6.55 -0.03
C MET A 159 -10.44 -5.79 0.99
N SER A 160 -9.15 -5.57 0.70
CA SER A 160 -8.24 -4.79 1.53
C SER A 160 -8.35 -3.30 1.31
N PHE A 161 -8.80 -2.86 0.13
CA PHE A 161 -8.92 -1.45 -0.28
C PHE A 161 -7.74 -0.57 0.16
N GLN A 162 -6.52 -1.06 -0.12
CA GLN A 162 -5.29 -0.28 0.02
C GLN A 162 -5.01 0.44 -1.30
N HIS A 163 -3.85 0.22 -1.92
CA HIS A 163 -3.61 0.58 -3.30
C HIS A 163 -4.11 -0.52 -4.25
N ASN A 164 -4.31 -0.18 -5.52
CA ASN A 164 -4.47 -1.21 -6.56
C ASN A 164 -3.24 -2.13 -6.62
N LEU A 165 -3.46 -3.33 -7.14
CA LEU A 165 -2.52 -4.43 -7.12
C LEU A 165 -1.19 -4.06 -7.79
N TYR A 166 -1.25 -3.34 -8.91
CA TYR A 166 -0.07 -2.87 -9.65
C TYR A 166 0.80 -1.94 -8.79
N LYS A 167 0.19 -0.91 -8.19
CA LYS A 167 0.89 0.06 -7.33
C LYS A 167 1.45 -0.59 -6.08
N TRP A 168 0.68 -1.50 -5.47
CA TRP A 168 1.11 -2.25 -4.31
C TRP A 168 2.37 -3.07 -4.61
N CYS A 169 2.34 -3.85 -5.70
CA CYS A 169 3.49 -4.66 -6.10
C CYS A 169 4.70 -3.79 -6.45
N ARG A 170 4.51 -2.68 -7.17
CA ARG A 170 5.59 -1.72 -7.47
C ARG A 170 6.26 -1.22 -6.19
N ASN A 171 5.48 -0.72 -5.23
CA ASN A 171 6.03 -0.19 -3.98
C ASN A 171 6.73 -1.28 -3.15
N HIS A 172 6.21 -2.51 -3.17
CA HIS A 172 6.84 -3.63 -2.46
C HIS A 172 8.15 -4.07 -3.12
N ARG A 173 8.24 -4.07 -4.46
CA ARG A 173 9.50 -4.31 -5.19
C ARG A 173 10.54 -3.22 -4.90
N VAL A 174 10.13 -1.95 -4.85
CA VAL A 174 11.02 -0.84 -4.45
C VAL A 174 11.52 -1.04 -3.03
N HIS A 175 10.63 -1.39 -2.09
CA HIS A 175 10.99 -1.65 -0.71
C HIS A 175 12.02 -2.78 -0.58
N HIS A 176 11.83 -3.91 -1.24
CA HIS A 176 12.81 -5.00 -1.22
C HIS A 176 14.14 -4.61 -1.84
N ARG A 177 14.11 -3.90 -2.98
CA ARG A 177 15.34 -3.53 -3.66
C ARG A 177 16.15 -2.54 -2.83
N TYR A 178 15.50 -1.53 -2.23
CA TYR A 178 16.19 -0.41 -1.56
C TYR A 178 15.94 -0.35 -0.05
N SER A 179 15.65 -1.47 0.58
CA SER A 179 15.27 -1.56 2.01
C SER A 179 16.22 -0.79 2.91
N ASP A 180 15.67 -0.11 3.92
CA ASP A 180 16.43 0.63 4.93
C ASP A 180 17.25 1.83 4.37
N THR A 181 16.90 2.36 3.19
CA THR A 181 17.51 3.55 2.57
C THR A 181 16.47 4.66 2.32
N ASP A 182 16.90 5.83 1.85
CA ASP A 182 15.97 6.92 1.47
C ASP A 182 15.17 6.66 0.18
N ALA A 183 15.47 5.56 -0.53
CA ALA A 183 14.66 5.07 -1.65
C ALA A 183 13.59 4.05 -1.21
N ASP A 184 13.58 3.63 0.06
CA ASP A 184 12.53 2.79 0.64
C ASP A 184 11.29 3.64 0.99
N PRO A 185 10.09 3.33 0.43
CA PRO A 185 8.87 4.10 0.70
C PRO A 185 8.49 4.18 2.18
N HIS A 186 8.85 3.18 2.97
CA HIS A 186 8.51 3.06 4.40
C HIS A 186 9.74 2.79 5.25
N ASN A 187 10.86 3.43 4.89
CA ASN A 187 12.16 3.33 5.56
C ASN A 187 12.06 3.35 7.10
N ILE A 188 12.35 2.22 7.73
CA ILE A 188 12.31 2.06 9.19
C ILE A 188 13.32 2.96 9.93
N ARG A 189 14.40 3.40 9.27
CA ARG A 189 15.38 4.32 9.87
C ARG A 189 14.80 5.70 10.18
N ARG A 190 13.68 6.07 9.55
CA ARG A 190 12.91 7.30 9.85
C ARG A 190 11.99 7.14 11.07
N GLY A 191 12.01 5.97 11.70
CA GLY A 191 11.31 5.67 12.96
C GLY A 191 10.05 4.84 12.77
N LEU A 192 9.63 4.21 13.87
CA LEU A 192 8.52 3.25 13.89
C LEU A 192 7.21 3.85 13.36
N PHE A 193 6.89 5.08 13.78
CA PHE A 193 5.67 5.76 13.33
C PHE A 193 5.69 6.04 11.82
N PHE A 194 6.83 6.43 11.27
CA PHE A 194 6.99 6.68 9.85
C PHE A 194 6.73 5.40 9.04
N ALA A 195 7.41 4.30 9.38
CA ALA A 195 7.26 3.02 8.70
C ALA A 195 5.86 2.40 8.84
N HIS A 196 5.18 2.66 9.97
CA HIS A 196 3.83 2.15 10.21
C HIS A 196 2.78 2.89 9.37
N ILE A 197 2.66 4.22 9.54
CA ILE A 197 1.60 5.00 8.89
C ILE A 197 2.07 6.38 8.41
N GLY A 198 3.15 6.92 8.98
CA GLY A 198 3.65 8.26 8.67
C GLY A 198 3.97 8.46 7.20
N TRP A 199 4.54 7.45 6.53
CA TRP A 199 4.85 7.50 5.10
C TRP A 199 3.61 7.77 4.23
N LEU A 200 2.42 7.33 4.65
CA LEU A 200 1.14 7.57 3.97
C LEU A 200 0.61 8.99 4.16
N MET A 201 1.17 9.76 5.09
CA MET A 201 0.70 11.09 5.47
C MET A 201 1.60 12.22 4.96
N CYS A 202 2.67 11.88 4.24
CA CYS A 202 3.58 12.85 3.67
C CYS A 202 3.93 12.54 2.23
N GLN A 203 4.55 13.52 1.57
CA GLN A 203 5.14 13.31 0.27
C GLN A 203 6.23 12.23 0.31
N SER A 204 6.29 11.41 -0.74
CA SER A 204 7.38 10.44 -0.91
C SER A 204 8.70 11.17 -1.14
N HIS A 205 9.78 10.63 -0.58
CA HIS A 205 11.12 11.17 -0.81
C HIS A 205 11.48 11.13 -2.31
N PRO A 206 12.23 12.09 -2.88
CA PRO A 206 12.57 12.11 -4.30
C PRO A 206 13.21 10.80 -4.78
N ARG A 207 14.10 10.20 -3.98
CA ARG A 207 14.70 8.89 -4.31
C ARG A 207 13.69 7.74 -4.37
N VAL A 208 12.58 7.80 -3.62
CA VAL A 208 11.48 6.83 -3.75
C VAL A 208 10.79 7.01 -5.10
N LEU A 209 10.56 8.26 -5.53
CA LEU A 209 9.92 8.55 -6.81
C LEU A 209 10.79 8.06 -7.98
N GLU A 210 12.09 8.30 -7.90
CA GLU A 210 13.06 7.78 -8.86
C GLU A 210 13.14 6.24 -8.84
N ALA A 211 13.21 5.63 -7.66
CA ALA A 211 13.25 4.18 -7.55
C ALA A 211 12.00 3.49 -8.13
N ARG A 212 10.82 4.13 -8.04
CA ARG A 212 9.58 3.65 -8.64
C ARG A 212 9.62 3.58 -10.17
N THR A 213 10.45 4.36 -10.85
CA THR A 213 10.60 4.32 -12.32
C THR A 213 11.58 3.25 -12.78
N LYS A 214 12.51 2.84 -11.90
CA LYS A 214 13.60 1.89 -12.20
C LYS A 214 13.27 0.42 -11.91
N VAL A 215 12.17 0.13 -11.20
CA VAL A 215 11.77 -1.26 -10.93
C VAL A 215 11.11 -1.90 -12.15
N TYR A 216 11.47 -3.15 -12.44
CA TYR A 216 10.86 -3.94 -13.51
C TYR A 216 9.38 -4.22 -13.19
N LEU A 217 8.48 -3.95 -14.15
CA LEU A 217 7.02 -4.11 -14.01
C LEU A 217 6.34 -4.74 -15.23
N ASP A 218 7.07 -5.07 -16.30
CA ASP A 218 6.45 -5.59 -17.54
C ASP A 218 5.57 -6.81 -17.29
N ASP A 219 5.95 -7.67 -16.34
CA ASP A 219 5.16 -8.84 -15.98
C ASP A 219 3.78 -8.49 -15.40
N LEU A 220 3.68 -7.36 -14.68
CA LEU A 220 2.41 -6.81 -14.20
C LEU A 220 1.65 -6.07 -15.30
N ASP A 221 2.36 -5.40 -16.21
CA ASP A 221 1.75 -4.70 -17.33
C ASP A 221 1.08 -5.65 -18.33
N TRP A 222 1.65 -6.85 -18.50
CA TRP A 222 1.10 -7.90 -19.36
C TRP A 222 0.14 -8.87 -18.66
N ASP A 223 0.00 -8.83 -17.33
CA ASP A 223 -0.96 -9.68 -16.61
C ASP A 223 -2.40 -9.11 -16.73
N PRO A 224 -3.32 -9.79 -17.43
CA PRO A 224 -4.67 -9.29 -17.65
C PRO A 224 -5.49 -9.16 -16.35
N VAL A 225 -5.19 -9.97 -15.32
CA VAL A 225 -5.88 -9.91 -14.02
C VAL A 225 -5.43 -8.68 -13.24
N VAL A 226 -4.12 -8.37 -13.25
CA VAL A 226 -3.58 -7.16 -12.61
C VAL A 226 -4.15 -5.91 -13.28
N GLN A 227 -4.19 -5.89 -14.61
CA GLN A 227 -4.71 -4.75 -15.36
C GLN A 227 -6.23 -4.59 -15.20
N PHE A 228 -6.97 -5.70 -15.09
CA PHE A 228 -8.38 -5.68 -14.71
C PHE A 228 -8.57 -5.06 -13.32
N GLU A 229 -7.86 -5.55 -12.31
CA GLU A 229 -7.95 -5.04 -10.94
C GLU A 229 -7.61 -3.54 -10.90
N ARG A 230 -6.51 -3.13 -11.54
CA ARG A 230 -6.08 -1.73 -11.64
C ARG A 230 -7.14 -0.84 -12.26
N ARG A 231 -7.79 -1.29 -13.34
CA ARG A 231 -8.82 -0.51 -14.05
C ARG A 231 -10.10 -0.35 -13.23
N TYR A 232 -10.48 -1.38 -12.48
CA TYR A 232 -11.76 -1.43 -11.76
C TYR A 232 -11.62 -1.23 -10.25
N HIS A 233 -10.42 -0.99 -9.73
CA HIS A 233 -10.17 -0.85 -8.29
C HIS A 233 -11.08 0.21 -7.64
N MET A 234 -11.22 1.38 -8.26
CA MET A 234 -12.02 2.47 -7.68
C MET A 234 -13.54 2.30 -7.88
N THR A 235 -13.98 1.41 -8.78
CA THR A 235 -15.40 1.17 -9.04
C THR A 235 -15.91 -0.09 -8.34
N LEU A 236 -15.20 -1.21 -8.46
CA LEU A 236 -15.54 -2.47 -7.80
C LEU A 236 -15.00 -2.54 -6.37
N GLY A 237 -13.90 -1.86 -6.05
CA GLY A 237 -13.28 -1.89 -4.72
C GLY A 237 -14.24 -1.52 -3.59
N PRO A 238 -14.94 -0.38 -3.63
CA PRO A 238 -15.90 -0.02 -2.58
C PRO A 238 -17.04 -1.04 -2.40
N ILE A 239 -17.41 -1.73 -3.48
CA ILE A 239 -18.43 -2.78 -3.44
C ILE A 239 -17.89 -4.02 -2.72
N VAL A 240 -16.68 -4.47 -3.10
CA VAL A 240 -16.05 -5.67 -2.56
C VAL A 240 -15.56 -5.48 -1.12
N TRP A 241 -15.00 -4.32 -0.80
CA TRP A 241 -14.47 -3.97 0.52
C TRP A 241 -15.57 -3.58 1.52
N GLY A 242 -16.60 -2.88 1.08
CA GLY A 242 -17.59 -2.25 1.97
C GLY A 242 -18.99 -2.83 1.83
N VAL A 243 -19.57 -2.76 0.63
CA VAL A 243 -20.98 -3.14 0.41
C VAL A 243 -21.21 -4.63 0.66
N LEU A 244 -20.43 -5.50 0.02
CA LEU A 244 -20.62 -6.95 0.09
C LEU A 244 -20.45 -7.51 1.52
N PRO A 245 -19.46 -7.08 2.31
CA PRO A 245 -19.35 -7.45 3.73
C PRO A 245 -20.50 -6.99 4.62
N VAL A 246 -21.30 -6.01 4.20
CA VAL A 246 -22.48 -5.53 4.96
C VAL A 246 -23.75 -6.28 4.56
N LEU A 247 -23.91 -6.59 3.28
CA LEU A 247 -25.15 -7.20 2.80
C LEU A 247 -25.34 -8.63 3.30
N ILE A 248 -24.26 -9.41 3.44
CA ILE A 248 -24.33 -10.78 3.97
C ILE A 248 -24.92 -10.80 5.40
N PRO A 249 -24.36 -10.09 6.40
CA PRO A 249 -24.94 -10.02 7.74
C PRO A 249 -26.38 -9.53 7.77
N TYR A 250 -26.67 -8.51 6.96
CA TYR A 250 -27.99 -7.90 6.87
C TYR A 250 -29.04 -8.91 6.38
N TYR A 251 -28.78 -9.63 5.28
CA TYR A 251 -29.76 -10.54 4.69
C TYR A 251 -29.80 -11.93 5.35
N VAL A 252 -28.67 -12.45 5.84
CA VAL A 252 -28.58 -13.85 6.28
C VAL A 252 -29.01 -14.02 7.74
N TRP A 253 -28.64 -13.11 8.64
CA TRP A 253 -29.04 -13.17 10.05
C TRP A 253 -29.69 -11.88 10.57
N GLY A 254 -30.11 -10.99 9.68
CA GLY A 254 -30.89 -9.80 10.02
C GLY A 254 -30.11 -8.80 10.86
N GLU A 255 -28.80 -8.67 10.67
CA GLU A 255 -27.99 -7.65 11.34
C GLU A 255 -28.44 -6.24 10.93
N SER A 256 -28.31 -5.25 11.82
CA SER A 256 -28.56 -3.86 11.44
C SER A 256 -27.48 -3.36 10.48
N LEU A 257 -27.85 -2.54 9.48
CA LEU A 257 -26.88 -1.94 8.57
C LEU A 257 -25.81 -1.12 9.31
N TRP A 258 -26.19 -0.46 10.41
CA TRP A 258 -25.27 0.30 11.25
C TRP A 258 -24.22 -0.60 11.92
N ALA A 259 -24.67 -1.67 12.59
CA ALA A 259 -23.74 -2.59 13.23
C ALA A 259 -22.85 -3.31 12.22
N ALA A 260 -23.41 -3.77 11.11
CA ALA A 260 -22.66 -4.39 10.02
C ALA A 260 -21.61 -3.45 9.41
N TRP A 261 -21.95 -2.17 9.17
CA TRP A 261 -21.00 -1.20 8.63
C TRP A 261 -19.83 -0.95 9.58
N PHE A 262 -20.10 -0.63 10.84
CA PHE A 262 -19.02 -0.33 11.78
C PHE A 262 -18.17 -1.55 12.10
N THR A 263 -18.75 -2.74 12.21
CA THR A 263 -17.98 -3.96 12.50
C THR A 263 -17.30 -4.54 11.26
N CYS A 264 -18.05 -4.93 10.23
CA CYS A 264 -17.53 -5.64 9.06
C CYS A 264 -16.75 -4.75 8.09
N VAL A 265 -16.92 -3.43 8.15
CA VAL A 265 -16.19 -2.48 7.28
C VAL A 265 -15.18 -1.68 8.10
N ILE A 266 -15.62 -0.80 8.98
CA ILE A 266 -14.72 0.17 9.64
C ILE A 266 -13.71 -0.52 10.56
N TYR A 267 -14.18 -1.32 11.53
CA TYR A 267 -13.29 -2.02 12.46
C TYR A 267 -12.38 -3.00 11.73
N ARG A 268 -12.97 -3.86 10.87
CA ARG A 268 -12.21 -4.81 10.03
C ARG A 268 -11.11 -4.09 9.26
N TYR A 269 -11.44 -3.01 8.57
CA TYR A 269 -10.49 -2.28 7.71
C TYR A 269 -9.32 -1.74 8.53
N VAL A 270 -9.59 -1.05 9.64
CA VAL A 270 -8.52 -0.49 10.50
C VAL A 270 -7.64 -1.57 11.07
N VAL A 271 -8.20 -2.68 11.54
CA VAL A 271 -7.42 -3.82 12.03
C VAL A 271 -6.56 -4.39 10.91
N THR A 272 -7.12 -4.65 9.72
CA THR A 272 -6.34 -5.19 8.59
C THR A 272 -5.25 -4.25 8.10
N LEU A 273 -5.47 -2.93 8.13
CA LEU A 273 -4.46 -1.93 7.80
C LEU A 273 -3.31 -1.95 8.81
N ASN A 274 -3.62 -1.88 10.10
CA ASN A 274 -2.59 -1.90 11.16
C ASN A 274 -1.80 -3.21 11.15
N LEU A 275 -2.44 -4.34 10.85
CA LEU A 275 -1.76 -5.61 10.65
C LEU A 275 -0.79 -5.56 9.46
N ALA A 276 -1.22 -5.09 8.30
CA ALA A 276 -0.33 -4.95 7.15
C ALA A 276 0.83 -3.99 7.44
N TRP A 277 0.54 -2.83 8.01
CA TRP A 277 1.54 -1.83 8.38
C TRP A 277 2.50 -2.27 9.49
N SER A 278 2.08 -3.20 10.34
CA SER A 278 2.95 -3.79 11.36
C SER A 278 4.09 -4.63 10.77
N ILE A 279 3.94 -5.14 9.55
CA ILE A 279 5.03 -5.85 8.84
C ILE A 279 6.14 -4.84 8.57
N ASN A 280 5.80 -3.72 7.94
CA ASN A 280 6.73 -2.61 7.63
C ASN A 280 7.41 -2.04 8.88
N SER A 281 6.71 -2.02 10.02
CA SER A 281 7.18 -1.37 11.23
C SER A 281 7.73 -2.36 12.28
N LEU A 282 6.87 -3.21 12.85
CA LEU A 282 7.24 -4.10 13.94
C LEU A 282 8.14 -5.23 13.45
N ALA A 283 7.93 -5.76 12.24
CA ALA A 283 8.78 -6.82 11.72
C ALA A 283 10.18 -6.32 11.29
N HIS A 284 10.44 -5.00 11.25
CA HIS A 284 11.79 -4.43 11.08
C HIS A 284 12.48 -4.04 12.39
N VAL A 285 11.83 -4.19 13.54
CA VAL A 285 12.37 -3.72 14.84
C VAL A 285 12.34 -4.81 15.90
N TYR A 286 11.27 -5.60 15.96
CA TYR A 286 10.99 -6.51 17.07
C TYR A 286 11.00 -7.96 16.62
N GLY A 287 12.11 -8.64 16.88
CA GLY A 287 12.31 -10.05 16.59
C GLY A 287 13.78 -10.45 16.54
N ASN A 288 14.05 -11.69 16.14
CA ASN A 288 15.41 -12.20 15.96
C ASN A 288 15.86 -12.09 14.50
N LYS A 289 17.16 -12.19 14.23
CA LYS A 289 17.74 -12.14 12.87
C LYS A 289 18.62 -13.36 12.55
N PRO A 290 18.02 -14.55 12.38
CA PRO A 290 18.77 -15.79 12.22
C PRO A 290 19.37 -16.00 10.83
N TYR A 291 18.90 -15.29 9.80
CA TYR A 291 19.33 -15.48 8.40
C TYR A 291 20.32 -14.39 7.96
N ASP A 292 20.00 -13.12 8.18
CA ASP A 292 20.92 -12.00 7.95
C ASP A 292 20.83 -10.97 9.07
N LYS A 293 21.95 -10.76 9.78
CA LYS A 293 22.05 -9.81 10.90
C LYS A 293 22.27 -8.36 10.45
N HIS A 294 22.60 -8.12 9.18
CA HIS A 294 22.96 -6.81 8.64
C HIS A 294 21.74 -6.01 8.14
N ILE A 295 20.64 -6.68 7.80
CA ILE A 295 19.36 -6.05 7.43
C ILE A 295 18.51 -5.72 8.67
N MET A 296 17.54 -4.81 8.55
CA MET A 296 16.65 -4.48 9.68
C MET A 296 15.54 -5.51 9.91
N ALA A 297 15.06 -6.18 8.86
CA ALA A 297 13.99 -7.18 8.95
C ALA A 297 14.28 -8.28 10.00
N THR A 298 13.25 -8.70 10.73
CA THR A 298 13.31 -9.61 11.87
C THR A 298 12.26 -10.72 11.77
N GLU A 299 12.54 -11.85 12.40
CA GLU A 299 11.56 -12.90 12.69
C GLU A 299 10.75 -12.48 13.92
N SER A 300 9.56 -11.94 13.69
CA SER A 300 8.68 -11.43 14.75
C SER A 300 7.70 -12.52 15.22
N PRO A 301 7.39 -12.63 16.52
CA PRO A 301 6.46 -13.63 17.05
C PRO A 301 4.98 -13.37 16.67
N ILE A 302 4.66 -12.25 16.01
CA ILE A 302 3.29 -11.85 15.62
C ILE A 302 2.73 -12.71 14.44
N ASN A 303 3.47 -13.74 14.02
CA ASN A 303 3.29 -14.46 12.78
C ASN A 303 1.92 -15.11 12.54
N HIS A 304 1.28 -15.59 13.60
CA HIS A 304 -0.01 -16.28 13.50
C HIS A 304 -1.15 -15.35 13.08
N VAL A 305 -1.05 -14.06 13.40
CA VAL A 305 -2.08 -13.07 13.04
C VAL A 305 -1.87 -12.56 11.60
N LEU A 306 -0.64 -12.65 11.10
CA LEU A 306 -0.23 -12.12 9.80
C LEU A 306 -0.08 -13.21 8.73
N MET A 307 -0.75 -14.36 8.86
CA MET A 307 -0.75 -15.43 7.84
C MET A 307 0.67 -15.88 7.40
N GLY A 308 1.65 -15.85 8.31
CA GLY A 308 3.03 -16.27 7.98
C GLY A 308 3.95 -15.14 7.47
N GLU A 309 3.47 -13.90 7.40
CA GLU A 309 4.22 -12.79 6.80
C GLU A 309 5.28 -12.17 7.71
N SER A 310 5.29 -12.52 9.01
CA SER A 310 6.24 -11.96 9.97
C SER A 310 7.53 -12.76 10.12
N TYR A 311 7.71 -13.79 9.30
CA TYR A 311 9.01 -14.42 9.06
C TYR A 311 9.86 -13.54 8.14
N HIS A 312 10.10 -12.32 8.60
CA HIS A 312 10.49 -11.21 7.72
C HIS A 312 12.00 -11.17 7.45
N ASN A 313 12.84 -11.66 8.37
CA ASN A 313 14.28 -11.76 8.14
C ASN A 313 14.58 -12.80 7.06
N TYR A 314 13.92 -13.97 7.13
CA TYR A 314 13.98 -14.98 6.09
C TYR A 314 13.51 -14.39 4.77
N HIS A 315 12.35 -13.74 4.79
CA HIS A 315 11.72 -13.21 3.61
C HIS A 315 12.59 -12.17 2.88
N HIS A 316 13.20 -11.24 3.60
CA HIS A 316 14.12 -10.26 3.01
C HIS A 316 15.43 -10.88 2.51
N THR A 317 15.88 -11.97 3.14
CA THR A 317 17.08 -12.71 2.72
C THR A 317 16.81 -13.55 1.47
N PHE A 318 15.62 -14.14 1.37
CA PHE A 318 15.19 -15.05 0.30
C PHE A 318 13.79 -14.65 -0.19
N PRO A 319 13.67 -13.62 -1.04
CA PRO A 319 12.38 -13.11 -1.50
C PRO A 319 11.66 -14.01 -2.51
N TRP A 320 12.32 -15.02 -3.10
CA TRP A 320 11.81 -15.84 -4.21
C TRP A 320 11.13 -17.15 -3.81
#